data_AF-A0A4R1S2K9-F1
#
_entry.id   AF-A0A4R1S2K9-F1
#
_cell.length_a   1.000
_cell.length_b   1.000
_cell.length_c   1.000
_cell.angle_alpha   90.00
_cell.angle_beta   90.00
_cell.angle_gamma   90.00
#
_symmetry.space_group_name_H-M   'P 1'
#
loop_
_entity.id
_entity.type
_entity.pdbx_description
1 polymer ?
#
loop_
_entity_poly.entity_id
_entity_poly.type
_entity_poly.pdbx_seq_one_letter_code
_entity_poly.pdbx_strand_id
1 'polypeptide(L)'
;MDHFEKEQEFIKGATAGIIGSTVMFLCTETLHWLGLTRYSFAYLSGETVFTYHNTLPSNLLAFFITILAGAFWGVIIAFLFTKFLTGRHYGWKIIFISSCIFFFHLGFLDEPFHYSREIHRRTFDLFVILLGYNLYGWVVARVLKRLAIIRE
;
A
#
# COMPACT_ATOMS: atom_id res chain seq x y z
N MET A 1 6.66 -30.70 -2.89
CA MET A 1 5.38 -30.02 -2.57
C MET A 1 5.60 -28.55 -2.21
N ASP A 2 6.69 -28.19 -1.54
CA ASP A 2 7.03 -26.81 -1.16
C ASP A 2 7.08 -25.76 -2.28
N HIS A 3 7.39 -26.14 -3.53
CA HIS A 3 7.50 -25.18 -4.63
C HIS A 3 6.11 -24.62 -5.03
N PHE A 4 5.10 -25.49 -5.07
CA PHE A 4 3.73 -25.12 -5.43
C PHE A 4 3.02 -24.27 -4.36
N GLU A 5 3.31 -24.50 -3.08
CA GLU A 5 2.74 -23.68 -2.00
C GLU A 5 3.28 -22.24 -2.04
N LYS A 6 4.59 -22.09 -2.28
CA LYS A 6 5.23 -20.77 -2.41
C LYS A 6 4.75 -20.00 -3.64
N GLU A 7 4.51 -20.68 -4.75
CA GLU A 7 3.95 -20.07 -5.96
C GLU A 7 2.54 -19.54 -5.73
N GLN A 8 1.68 -20.31 -5.05
CA GLN A 8 0.32 -19.85 -4.73
C GLN A 8 0.31 -18.69 -3.74
N GLU A 9 1.18 -18.70 -2.72
CA GLU A 9 1.36 -17.58 -1.79
C GLU A 9 1.75 -16.29 -2.54
N PHE A 10 2.69 -16.40 -3.49
CA PHE A 10 3.15 -15.28 -4.30
C PHE A 10 2.02 -14.71 -5.18
N ILE A 11 1.35 -15.55 -5.97
CA ILE A 11 0.29 -15.09 -6.89
C ILE A 11 -0.88 -14.47 -6.12
N LYS A 12 -1.34 -15.13 -5.04
CA LYS A 12 -2.44 -14.64 -4.21
C LYS A 12 -2.07 -13.36 -3.46
N GLY A 13 -0.83 -13.28 -2.96
CA GLY A 13 -0.26 -12.09 -2.34
C GLY A 13 -0.19 -10.90 -3.31
N ALA A 14 0.37 -11.11 -4.49
CA ALA A 14 0.46 -10.09 -5.53
C ALA A 14 -0.94 -9.61 -5.94
N THR A 15 -1.88 -10.52 -6.16
CA THR A 15 -3.27 -10.18 -6.53
C THR A 15 -3.95 -9.36 -5.44
N ALA A 16 -3.84 -9.78 -4.18
CA ALA A 16 -4.39 -9.02 -3.05
C ALA A 16 -3.77 -7.62 -2.98
N GLY A 17 -2.45 -7.53 -3.16
CA GLY A 17 -1.69 -6.28 -3.18
C GLY A 17 -2.11 -5.33 -4.31
N ILE A 18 -2.30 -5.84 -5.53
CA ILE A 18 -2.80 -5.07 -6.68
C ILE A 18 -4.20 -4.51 -6.39
N ILE A 19 -5.11 -5.33 -5.89
CA ILE A 19 -6.48 -4.90 -5.56
C ILE A 19 -6.46 -3.84 -4.45
N GLY A 20 -5.71 -4.10 -3.37
CA GLY A 20 -5.60 -3.16 -2.25
C GLY A 20 -5.02 -1.81 -2.66
N SER A 21 -3.95 -1.82 -3.46
CA SER A 21 -3.29 -0.58 -3.90
C SER A 21 -4.14 0.20 -4.89
N THR A 22 -4.89 -0.49 -5.76
CA THR A 22 -5.87 0.15 -6.65
C THR A 22 -6.93 0.90 -5.85
N VAL A 23 -7.53 0.25 -4.84
CA VAL A 23 -8.56 0.87 -3.99
C VAL A 23 -7.98 2.05 -3.21
N MET A 24 -6.81 1.88 -2.59
CA MET A 24 -6.13 2.95 -1.85
C MET A 24 -5.82 4.15 -2.75
N PHE A 25 -5.27 3.91 -3.94
CA PHE A 25 -4.93 4.96 -4.90
C PHE A 25 -6.18 5.74 -5.29
N LEU A 26 -7.25 5.06 -5.74
CA LEU A 26 -8.47 5.74 -6.17
C LEU A 26 -9.12 6.54 -5.04
N CYS A 27 -9.18 6.01 -3.82
CA CYS A 27 -9.75 6.73 -2.68
C CYS A 27 -8.96 7.99 -2.32
N THR A 28 -7.62 7.88 -2.22
CA THR A 28 -6.77 9.02 -1.85
C THR A 28 -6.66 10.06 -2.96
N GLU A 29 -6.63 9.61 -4.22
CA GLU A 29 -6.62 10.49 -5.38
C GLU A 29 -7.96 11.25 -5.51
N THR A 30 -9.08 10.63 -5.16
CA THR A 30 -10.38 11.33 -5.10
C THR A 30 -10.36 12.46 -4.08
N LEU A 31 -9.76 12.25 -2.89
CA LEU A 31 -9.63 13.31 -1.89
C LEU A 31 -8.73 14.46 -2.37
N HIS A 32 -7.68 14.12 -3.13
CA HIS A 32 -6.82 15.11 -3.77
C HIS A 32 -7.57 15.93 -4.84
N TRP A 33 -8.35 15.28 -5.70
CA TRP A 33 -9.16 15.96 -6.72
C TRP A 33 -10.26 16.85 -6.12
N LEU A 34 -10.79 16.48 -4.94
CA LEU A 34 -11.71 17.32 -4.17
C LEU A 34 -11.01 18.48 -3.45
N GLY A 35 -9.68 18.60 -3.54
CA GLY A 35 -8.90 19.64 -2.90
C GLY A 35 -8.74 19.48 -1.39
N LEU A 36 -9.11 18.31 -0.83
CA LEU A 36 -9.01 18.03 0.60
C LEU A 36 -7.56 17.74 1.02
N THR A 37 -6.76 17.16 0.12
CA THR A 37 -5.33 16.91 0.36
C THR A 37 -4.48 17.48 -0.76
N ARG A 38 -3.26 17.94 -0.41
CA ARG A 38 -2.29 18.43 -1.41
C ARG A 38 -1.38 17.32 -1.92
N TYR A 39 -1.08 16.35 -1.06
CA TYR A 39 -0.29 15.17 -1.41
C TYR A 39 -1.19 13.94 -1.50
N SER A 40 -1.05 13.19 -2.59
CA SER A 40 -1.77 11.94 -2.86
C SER A 40 -0.78 10.81 -3.12
N PHE A 41 -1.27 9.59 -3.35
CA PHE A 41 -0.40 8.49 -3.75
C PHE A 41 0.22 8.69 -5.14
N ALA A 42 -0.42 9.45 -6.04
CA ALA A 42 0.18 9.80 -7.31
C ALA A 42 1.45 10.64 -7.13
N TYR A 43 1.43 11.62 -6.22
CA TYR A 43 2.62 12.38 -5.86
C TYR A 43 3.70 11.48 -5.25
N LEU A 44 3.35 10.68 -4.24
CA LEU A 44 4.32 9.84 -3.52
C LEU A 44 5.01 8.82 -4.43
N SER A 45 4.24 8.08 -5.22
CA SER A 45 4.80 7.07 -6.11
C SER A 45 5.50 7.70 -7.32
N GLY A 46 5.02 8.85 -7.80
CA GLY A 46 5.66 9.63 -8.85
C GLY A 46 7.06 10.07 -8.44
N GLU A 47 7.16 10.86 -7.37
CA GLU A 47 8.43 11.40 -6.85
C GLU A 47 9.47 10.33 -6.51
N THR A 48 9.03 9.11 -6.20
CA THR A 48 9.92 7.98 -5.94
C THR A 48 10.77 7.59 -7.17
N VAL A 49 10.25 7.80 -8.38
CA VAL A 49 10.87 7.33 -9.63
C VAL A 49 11.20 8.47 -10.59
N PHE A 50 10.41 9.53 -10.60
CA PHE A 50 10.55 10.66 -11.52
C PHE A 50 10.01 11.94 -10.87
N THR A 51 10.41 13.11 -11.38
CA THR A 51 9.85 14.38 -10.89
C THR A 51 8.36 14.47 -11.25
N TYR A 52 7.49 14.45 -10.24
CA TYR A 52 6.06 14.33 -10.44
C TYR A 52 5.46 15.66 -10.91
N HIS A 53 4.67 15.57 -11.97
CA HIS A 53 3.85 16.66 -12.45
C HIS A 53 2.40 16.19 -12.49
N ASN A 54 1.46 17.01 -12.01
CA ASN A 54 0.04 16.63 -12.01
C ASN A 54 -0.55 16.69 -13.43
N THR A 55 -0.25 15.66 -14.22
CA THR A 55 -0.64 15.49 -15.62
C THR A 55 -1.12 14.07 -15.81
N LEU A 56 -2.05 13.83 -16.75
CA LEU A 56 -2.61 12.50 -16.96
C LEU A 56 -1.53 11.41 -17.18
N PRO A 57 -0.48 11.60 -18.01
CA PRO A 57 0.56 10.58 -18.18
C PRO A 57 1.33 10.28 -16.90
N SER A 58 1.68 11.31 -16.13
CA SER A 58 2.36 11.17 -14.85
C SER A 58 1.51 10.41 -13.84
N ASN A 59 0.22 10.73 -13.75
CA ASN A 59 -0.70 10.07 -12.82
C ASN A 59 -0.91 8.60 -13.18
N LEU A 60 -0.93 8.26 -14.48
CA LEU A 60 -0.98 6.87 -14.94
C LEU A 60 0.29 6.09 -14.59
N LEU A 61 1.48 6.69 -14.80
CA LEU A 61 2.74 6.05 -14.39
C LEU A 61 2.81 5.86 -12.87
N ALA A 62 2.46 6.89 -12.12
CA ALA A 62 2.38 6.86 -10.67
C ALA A 62 1.39 5.79 -10.16
N PHE A 63 0.28 5.58 -10.86
CA PHE A 63 -0.65 4.50 -10.57
C PHE A 63 -0.01 3.11 -10.74
N PHE A 64 0.69 2.86 -11.85
CA PHE A 64 1.40 1.60 -12.07
C PHE A 64 2.50 1.35 -11.03
N ILE A 65 3.26 2.38 -10.65
CA ILE A 65 4.28 2.27 -9.58
C ILE A 65 3.60 1.91 -8.26
N THR A 66 2.47 2.56 -7.94
CA THR A 66 1.70 2.25 -6.71
C THR A 66 1.21 0.81 -6.71
N ILE A 67 0.74 0.30 -7.86
CA ILE A 67 0.31 -1.09 -8.00
C ILE A 67 1.47 -2.06 -7.80
N LEU A 68 2.63 -1.79 -8.41
CA LEU A 68 3.81 -2.65 -8.27
C LEU A 68 4.29 -2.73 -6.82
N ALA A 69 4.40 -1.57 -6.15
CA ALA A 69 4.71 -1.52 -4.72
C ALA A 69 3.63 -2.23 -3.88
N GLY A 70 2.37 -2.05 -4.23
CA GLY A 70 1.23 -2.71 -3.61
C GLY A 70 1.28 -4.23 -3.74
N ALA A 71 1.63 -4.75 -4.92
CA ALA A 71 1.81 -6.17 -5.19
C ALA A 71 2.93 -6.75 -4.33
N PHE A 72 4.08 -6.07 -4.28
CA PHE A 72 5.22 -6.45 -3.45
C PHE A 72 4.86 -6.57 -1.97
N TRP A 73 4.23 -5.55 -1.39
CA TRP A 73 3.78 -5.60 0.00
C TRP A 73 2.69 -6.65 0.22
N GLY A 74 1.83 -6.90 -0.76
CA GLY A 74 0.81 -7.94 -0.70
C GLY A 74 1.41 -9.34 -0.61
N VAL A 75 2.49 -9.61 -1.33
CA VAL A 75 3.30 -10.84 -1.22
C VAL A 75 3.90 -10.97 0.17
N ILE A 76 4.52 -9.91 0.70
CA ILE A 76 5.10 -9.92 2.05
C ILE A 76 4.01 -10.22 3.10
N ILE A 77 2.85 -9.58 3.00
CA ILE A 77 1.74 -9.81 3.93
C ILE A 77 1.24 -11.25 3.84
N ALA A 78 1.08 -11.79 2.62
CA ALA A 78 0.69 -13.19 2.44
C ALA A 78 1.70 -14.14 3.08
N PHE A 79 3.00 -13.91 2.86
CA PHE A 79 4.06 -14.70 3.47
C PHE A 79 4.05 -14.62 5.01
N LEU A 80 3.82 -13.44 5.58
CA LEU A 80 3.71 -13.27 7.03
C LEU A 80 2.55 -14.10 7.61
N PHE A 81 1.38 -14.09 6.97
CA PHE A 81 0.24 -14.89 7.42
C PHE A 81 0.38 -16.39 7.18
N THR A 82 1.17 -16.81 6.19
CA THR A 82 1.38 -18.24 5.98
C THR A 82 2.47 -18.82 6.89
N LYS A 83 3.52 -18.04 7.22
CA LYS A 83 4.68 -18.58 7.95
C LYS A 83 4.77 -18.18 9.42
N PHE A 84 4.25 -17.01 9.79
CA PHE A 84 4.51 -16.44 11.13
C PHE A 84 3.25 -16.05 11.91
N LEU A 85 2.17 -15.65 11.23
CA LEU A 85 0.98 -15.10 11.87
C LEU A 85 -0.23 -16.02 11.70
N THR A 86 -0.93 -16.30 12.80
CA THR A 86 -2.23 -16.97 12.75
C THR A 86 -3.35 -16.05 12.21
N GLY A 87 -4.45 -16.62 11.72
CA GLY A 87 -5.61 -15.83 11.29
C GLY A 87 -6.41 -15.21 12.42
N ARG A 88 -6.23 -15.67 13.66
CA ARG A 88 -6.80 -15.03 14.85
C ARG A 88 -6.39 -13.55 14.93
N HIS A 89 -7.38 -12.68 15.04
CA HIS A 89 -7.22 -11.22 15.10
C HIS A 89 -6.49 -10.61 13.89
N TYR A 90 -6.62 -11.20 12.69
CA TYR A 90 -5.96 -10.72 11.48
C TYR A 90 -6.22 -9.23 11.18
N GLY A 91 -7.39 -8.71 11.54
CA GLY A 91 -7.75 -7.29 11.37
C GLY A 91 -6.83 -6.33 12.14
N TRP A 92 -6.51 -6.64 13.39
CA TRP A 92 -5.57 -5.83 14.19
C TRP A 92 -4.14 -5.99 13.69
N LYS A 93 -3.76 -7.22 13.33
CA LYS A 93 -2.43 -7.51 12.77
C LYS A 93 -2.18 -6.73 11.48
N ILE A 94 -3.18 -6.64 10.61
CA ILE A 94 -3.00 -5.94 9.34
C ILE A 94 -2.96 -4.42 9.50
N ILE A 95 -3.76 -3.85 10.41
CA ILE A 95 -3.66 -2.42 10.75
C ILE A 95 -2.26 -2.10 11.28
N PHE A 96 -1.72 -2.96 12.14
CA PHE A 96 -0.36 -2.81 12.64
C PHE A 96 0.68 -2.90 11.52
N ILE A 97 0.63 -3.95 10.68
CA ILE A 97 1.55 -4.13 9.55
C ILE A 97 1.48 -2.93 8.59
N SER A 98 0.29 -2.50 8.21
CA SER A 98 0.10 -1.34 7.31
C SER A 98 0.59 -0.04 7.91
N SER A 99 0.42 0.16 9.21
CA SER A 99 1.01 1.30 9.91
C SER A 99 2.53 1.22 9.94
N CYS A 100 3.12 0.03 10.13
CA CYS A 100 4.56 -0.16 9.99
C CYS A 100 5.06 0.13 8.57
N ILE A 101 4.32 -0.27 7.54
CA ILE A 101 4.65 0.07 6.14
C ILE A 101 4.61 1.59 5.93
N PHE A 102 3.61 2.28 6.49
CA PHE A 102 3.54 3.74 6.45
C PHE A 102 4.78 4.39 7.08
N PHE A 103 5.17 3.98 8.29
CA PHE A 103 6.36 4.52 8.96
C PHE A 103 7.66 4.14 8.26
N PHE A 104 7.73 2.94 7.67
CA PHE A 104 8.86 2.56 6.84
C PHE A 104 8.98 3.47 5.63
N HIS A 105 7.86 3.75 4.96
CA HIS A 105 7.81 4.59 3.78
C HIS A 105 8.14 6.06 4.07
N LEU A 106 7.37 6.72 4.93
CA LEU A 106 7.53 8.15 5.20
C LEU A 106 8.51 8.46 6.34
N GLY A 107 9.10 7.44 6.97
CA GLY A 107 10.17 7.60 7.95
C GLY A 107 11.53 7.25 7.37
N PHE A 108 11.71 6.00 6.93
CA PHE A 108 13.02 5.51 6.46
C PHE A 108 13.28 5.82 4.97
N LEU A 109 12.25 5.78 4.13
CA LEU A 109 12.40 5.99 2.68
C LEU A 109 12.15 7.45 2.25
N ASP A 110 11.78 8.34 3.17
CA ASP A 110 11.50 9.75 2.90
C ASP A 110 12.67 10.47 2.23
N GLU A 111 13.88 10.29 2.77
CA GLU A 111 15.11 10.91 2.24
C GLU A 111 15.58 10.26 0.93
N PRO A 112 15.66 8.92 0.80
CA PRO A 112 15.95 8.27 -0.47
C PRO A 112 15.00 8.66 -1.61
N PHE A 113 13.73 8.91 -1.31
CA PHE A 113 12.70 9.27 -2.30
C PHE A 113 12.56 10.78 -2.50
N HIS A 114 13.41 11.58 -1.86
CA HIS A 114 13.47 13.03 -2.03
C HIS A 114 12.13 13.74 -1.84
N TYR A 115 11.28 13.23 -0.93
CA TYR A 115 9.98 13.84 -0.68
C TYR A 115 10.11 15.26 -0.13
N SER A 116 9.19 16.13 -0.55
CA SER A 116 9.17 17.51 -0.07
C SER A 116 8.97 17.54 1.44
N ARG A 117 9.86 18.24 2.16
CA ARG A 117 9.76 18.43 3.62
C ARG A 117 8.45 19.08 4.06
N GLU A 118 7.73 19.74 3.15
CA GLU A 118 6.39 20.28 3.41
C GLU A 118 5.37 19.21 3.76
N ILE A 119 5.52 17.96 3.29
CA ILE A 119 4.59 16.87 3.60
C ILE A 119 4.49 16.61 5.10
N HIS A 120 5.64 16.68 5.80
CA HIS A 120 5.73 16.49 7.25
C HIS A 120 5.07 17.60 8.07
N ARG A 121 4.88 18.77 7.47
CA ARG A 121 4.21 19.91 8.10
C ARG A 121 2.68 19.86 7.94
N ARG A 122 2.17 19.01 7.04
CA ARG A 122 0.74 18.87 6.77
C ARG A 122 0.18 17.63 7.46
N THR A 123 -0.15 17.78 8.74
CA THR A 123 -0.70 16.69 9.57
C THR A 123 -1.94 16.04 8.96
N PHE A 124 -2.81 16.81 8.31
CA PHE A 124 -4.01 16.26 7.67
C PHE A 124 -3.66 15.36 6.47
N ASP A 125 -2.73 15.78 5.61
CA ASP A 125 -2.28 14.98 4.47
C ASP A 125 -1.63 13.68 4.95
N LEU A 126 -0.77 13.74 5.97
CA LEU A 126 -0.17 12.55 6.61
C LEU A 126 -1.23 11.61 7.18
N PHE A 127 -2.26 12.15 7.83
CA PHE A 127 -3.35 11.36 8.38
C PHE A 127 -4.15 10.66 7.27
N VAL A 128 -4.45 11.34 6.17
CA VAL A 128 -5.13 10.73 5.00
C VAL A 128 -4.26 9.65 4.37
N ILE A 129 -2.95 9.87 4.25
CA ILE A 129 -2.02 8.86 3.74
C ILE A 129 -2.00 7.63 4.66
N LEU A 130 -1.92 7.82 5.98
CA LEU A 130 -2.00 6.73 6.96
C LEU A 130 -3.32 5.97 6.86
N LEU A 131 -4.46 6.66 6.69
CA LEU A 131 -5.74 6.01 6.44
C LEU A 131 -5.73 5.23 5.13
N GLY A 132 -5.07 5.74 4.09
CA GLY A 132 -4.82 5.04 2.83
C GLY A 132 -4.07 3.72 3.04
N TYR A 133 -2.97 3.72 3.79
CA TYR A 133 -2.24 2.50 4.12
C TYR A 133 -3.08 1.49 4.90
N ASN A 134 -3.87 1.95 5.87
CA ASN A 134 -4.76 1.08 6.63
C ASN A 134 -5.90 0.51 5.77
N LEU A 135 -6.43 1.31 4.83
CA LEU A 135 -7.41 0.86 3.83
C LEU A 135 -6.79 -0.20 2.91
N TYR A 136 -5.57 0.03 2.42
CA TYR A 136 -4.80 -0.95 1.65
C TYR A 136 -4.68 -2.27 2.42
N GLY A 137 -4.19 -2.23 3.66
CA GLY A 137 -4.05 -3.40 4.51
C GLY A 137 -5.37 -4.15 4.68
N TRP A 138 -6.41 -3.43 5.05
CA TRP A 138 -7.73 -4.02 5.25
C TRP A 138 -8.24 -4.75 4.00
N VAL A 139 -8.12 -4.14 2.82
CA VAL A 139 -8.50 -4.75 1.55
C VAL A 139 -7.64 -5.99 1.26
N VAL A 140 -6.32 -5.88 1.40
CA VAL A 140 -5.39 -7.00 1.20
C VAL A 140 -5.77 -8.19 2.10
N ALA A 141 -5.95 -7.96 3.40
CA ALA A 141 -6.33 -9.01 4.32
C ALA A 141 -7.69 -9.64 3.99
N ARG A 142 -8.67 -8.85 3.55
CA ARG A 142 -9.98 -9.36 3.11
C ARG A 142 -9.85 -10.25 1.88
N VAL A 143 -9.01 -9.86 0.91
CA VAL A 143 -8.74 -10.66 -0.28
C VAL A 143 -7.98 -11.94 0.08
N LEU A 144 -6.92 -11.85 0.89
CA LEU A 144 -6.15 -13.02 1.33
C LEU A 144 -6.98 -14.01 2.15
N LYS A 145 -7.92 -13.52 2.95
CA LYS A 145 -8.91 -14.38 3.65
C LYS A 145 -9.82 -15.08 2.65
N ARG A 146 -10.32 -14.39 1.62
CA ARG A 146 -11.12 -15.02 0.55
C ARG A 146 -10.33 -16.04 -0.27
N LEU A 147 -9.03 -15.83 -0.45
CA LEU A 147 -8.13 -16.74 -1.18
C LEU A 147 -7.56 -17.89 -0.31
N ALA A 148 -8.08 -18.05 0.91
CA ALA A 148 -7.72 -19.07 1.88
C ALA A 148 -6.23 -19.10 2.28
N ILE A 149 -5.56 -17.94 2.24
CA ILE A 149 -4.22 -17.74 2.82
C ILE A 149 -4.34 -17.50 4.32
N ILE A 150 -5.21 -16.58 4.73
CA ILE A 150 -5.50 -16.34 6.14
C ILE A 150 -6.57 -17.34 6.59
N ARG A 151 -6.16 -18.38 7.31
CA ARG A 151 -7.04 -19.40 7.92
C ARG A 151 -7.10 -19.21 9.43
N GLU A 152 -8.23 -19.55 10.03
CA GLU A 152 -8.49 -19.36 11.48
C GLU A 152 -7.41 -19.97 12.37
#